data_AF-C8XD14-F1
#
_entry.id   AF-C8XD14-F1
#
_cell.length_a   1.000
_cell.length_b   1.000
_cell.length_c   1.000
_cell.angle_alpha   90.00
_cell.angle_beta   90.00
_cell.angle_gamma   90.00
#
_symmetry.space_group_name_H-M   'P 1'
#
loop_
_entity.id
_entity.type
_entity.pdbx_description
1 polymer ?
#
loop_
_entity_poly.entity_id
_entity_poly.type
_entity_poly.pdbx_seq_one_letter_code
_entity_poly.pdbx_strand_id
1 'polypeptide(L)'
;MWTCPHCGRTFANRNQTHRCAALGDLDAHFAGCDPAVRATRRHALDGHLVLAERIDSPRFTRIHTFSPHNVLHAFRLTGPEQVDDEFAGWLRRAYAAGEQRHRGPG
;
A
#
# COMPACT_ATOMS: atom_id res chain seq x y z
N MET A 1 -8.89 -0.84 19.88
CA MET A 1 -7.66 -0.07 20.13
C MET A 1 -6.79 -0.84 21.11
N TRP A 2 -5.53 -1.14 20.77
CA TRP A 2 -4.58 -1.80 21.68
C TRP A 2 -3.21 -1.14 21.59
N THR A 3 -2.47 -1.16 22.69
CA THR A 3 -1.15 -0.53 22.79
C THR A 3 -0.08 -1.62 22.90
N CYS A 4 0.96 -1.54 22.08
CA CYS A 4 2.06 -2.50 22.15
C CYS A 4 2.89 -2.28 23.43
N PRO A 5 3.10 -3.29 24.29
CA PRO A 5 3.88 -3.14 25.51
C PRO A 5 5.38 -2.90 25.25
N HIS A 6 5.88 -3.25 24.06
CA HIS A 6 7.30 -3.08 23.72
C HIS A 6 7.63 -1.69 23.14
N CYS A 7 6.74 -1.12 22.32
CA CYS A 7 7.02 0.15 21.64
C CYS A 7 6.03 1.29 21.96
N GLY A 8 4.99 1.05 22.76
CA GLY A 8 4.04 2.06 23.21
C GLY A 8 3.08 2.61 22.14
N ARG A 9 3.18 2.19 20.88
CA ARG A 9 2.27 2.62 19.79
C ARG A 9 0.89 2.02 19.95
N THR A 10 -0.12 2.79 19.55
CA THR A 10 -1.52 2.41 19.64
C THR A 10 -2.08 2.10 18.25
N PHE A 11 -2.81 0.99 18.15
CA PHE A 11 -3.29 0.41 16.90
C PHE A 11 -4.80 0.17 16.95
N ALA A 12 -5.47 0.25 15.80
CA ALA A 12 -6.93 0.15 15.71
C ALA A 12 -7.46 -1.24 16.11
N ASN A 13 -6.84 -2.30 15.59
CA ASN A 13 -7.31 -3.69 15.72
C ASN A 13 -6.47 -4.49 16.70
N ARG A 14 -7.10 -5.25 17.62
CA ARG A 14 -6.42 -6.12 18.59
C ARG A 14 -5.46 -7.08 17.88
N ASN A 15 -4.24 -7.22 18.39
CA ASN A 15 -3.19 -8.10 17.85
C ASN A 15 -2.75 -7.77 16.41
N GLN A 16 -2.92 -6.53 15.96
CA GLN A 16 -2.40 -6.10 14.64
C GLN A 16 -0.89 -6.37 14.55
N THR A 17 -0.46 -7.20 13.60
CA THR A 17 0.95 -7.47 13.37
C THR A 17 1.68 -6.16 13.05
N HIS A 18 2.81 -5.93 13.72
CA HIS A 18 3.61 -4.72 13.53
C HIS A 18 5.08 -5.01 13.88
N ARG A 19 5.99 -4.13 13.46
CA ARG A 19 7.41 -4.18 13.82
C ARG A 19 7.74 -3.13 14.88
N CYS A 20 8.19 -3.57 16.06
CA CYS A 20 8.59 -2.72 17.18
C CYS A 20 9.88 -1.91 16.97
N ALA A 21 10.46 -1.91 15.76
CA ALA A 21 11.68 -1.17 15.49
C ALA A 21 11.44 0.34 15.55
N ALA A 22 12.42 1.08 16.10
CA ALA A 22 12.51 2.52 15.92
C ALA A 22 12.58 2.87 14.43
N LEU A 23 12.09 4.05 14.06
CA LEU A 23 12.41 4.62 12.75
C LEU A 23 13.92 4.88 12.73
N GLY A 24 14.65 3.96 12.09
CA GLY A 24 16.09 4.05 11.95
C GLY A 24 16.50 4.96 10.80
N ASP A 25 17.79 5.19 10.67
CA ASP A 25 18.35 5.91 9.54
C ASP A 25 18.17 5.13 8.22
N LEU A 26 17.72 5.82 7.17
CA LEU A 26 17.49 5.22 5.85
C LEU A 26 18.81 4.80 5.21
N ASP A 27 19.90 5.53 5.41
CA ASP A 27 21.18 5.16 4.81
C ASP A 27 21.76 3.89 5.44
N ALA A 28 21.63 3.73 6.76
CA ALA A 28 21.94 2.48 7.44
C ALA A 28 21.05 1.32 6.96
N HIS A 29 19.76 1.55 6.68
CA HIS A 29 18.85 0.52 6.14
C HIS A 29 19.30 0.01 4.77
N PHE A 30 19.92 0.86 3.95
CA PHE A 30 20.40 0.52 2.62
C PHE A 30 21.91 0.18 2.56
N ALA A 31 22.60 0.10 3.70
CA ALA A 31 24.01 -0.27 3.72
C ALA A 31 24.21 -1.67 3.11
N GLY A 32 25.00 -1.75 2.04
CA GLY A 32 25.26 -3.00 1.31
C GLY A 32 24.17 -3.41 0.31
N CYS A 33 23.07 -2.67 0.19
CA CYS A 33 22.14 -2.83 -0.93
C CYS A 33 22.75 -2.25 -2.21
N ASP A 34 22.42 -2.85 -3.35
CA ASP A 34 22.81 -2.32 -4.65
C ASP A 34 22.37 -0.84 -4.79
N PRO A 35 23.24 0.07 -5.27
CA PRO A 35 22.90 1.48 -5.44
C PRO A 35 21.64 1.71 -6.28
N ALA A 36 21.33 0.84 -7.26
CA ALA A 36 20.10 0.89 -8.04
C ALA A 36 18.86 0.56 -7.20
N VAL A 37 18.96 -0.32 -6.18
CA VAL A 37 17.88 -0.57 -5.22
C VAL A 37 17.62 0.67 -4.37
N ARG A 38 18.68 1.35 -3.91
CA ARG A 38 18.56 2.60 -3.15
C ARG A 38 18.02 3.75 -4.01
N ALA A 39 18.48 3.90 -5.25
CA ALA A 39 18.04 4.96 -6.16
C ALA A 39 16.59 4.77 -6.63
N THR A 40 16.20 3.54 -7.01
CA THR A 40 14.82 3.25 -7.44
C THR A 40 13.81 3.55 -6.33
N ARG A 41 14.12 3.17 -5.08
CA ARG A 41 13.23 3.43 -3.93
C ARG A 41 13.20 4.89 -3.46
N ARG A 42 14.17 5.73 -3.83
CA ARG A 42 14.15 7.17 -3.49
C ARG A 42 13.24 7.97 -4.41
N HIS A 43 13.01 7.50 -5.65
CA HIS A 43 12.26 8.23 -6.67
C HIS A 43 10.97 7.53 -7.11
N ALA A 44 10.68 6.34 -6.58
CA ALA A 44 9.48 5.61 -6.89
C ALA A 44 8.64 5.28 -5.65
N LEU A 45 7.33 5.53 -5.74
CA LEU A 45 6.32 5.08 -4.80
C LEU A 45 5.67 3.81 -5.35
N ASP A 46 6.02 2.67 -4.74
CA ASP A 46 5.35 1.40 -4.97
C ASP A 46 4.14 1.27 -4.04
N GLY A 47 3.01 0.85 -4.59
CA GLY A 47 1.78 0.69 -3.82
C GLY A 47 0.82 -0.30 -4.46
N HIS A 48 -0.33 -0.46 -3.82
CA HIS A 48 -1.44 -1.21 -4.38
C HIS A 48 -2.77 -0.57 -3.99
N LEU A 49 -3.75 -0.70 -4.87
CA LEU A 49 -5.14 -0.37 -4.64
C LEU A 49 -5.95 -1.66 -4.63
N VAL A 50 -6.97 -1.73 -3.79
CA VAL A 50 -7.96 -2.82 -3.83
C VAL A 50 -9.26 -2.23 -4.38
N LEU A 51 -9.74 -2.79 -5.48
CA LEU A 51 -10.93 -2.33 -6.19
C LEU A 51 -11.98 -3.45 -6.27
N ALA A 52 -13.25 -3.05 -6.31
CA ALA A 52 -14.40 -3.96 -6.38
C ALA A 52 -14.60 -4.62 -7.76
N GLU A 53 -13.80 -4.23 -8.75
CA GLU A 53 -13.79 -4.81 -10.08
C GLU A 53 -12.38 -4.72 -10.67
N ARG A 54 -12.11 -5.54 -11.68
CA ARG A 54 -10.85 -5.50 -12.40
C ARG A 54 -10.86 -4.33 -13.39
N ILE A 55 -9.88 -3.44 -13.22
CA ILE A 55 -9.50 -2.45 -14.23
C ILE A 55 -8.20 -2.91 -14.90
N ASP A 56 -8.21 -3.02 -16.22
CA ASP A 56 -7.01 -3.26 -17.01
C ASP A 56 -6.42 -1.91 -17.46
N SER A 57 -5.20 -1.63 -17.02
CA SER A 57 -4.45 -0.43 -17.38
C SER A 57 -2.96 -0.75 -17.41
N PRO A 58 -2.19 -0.20 -18.36
CA PRO A 58 -0.73 -0.35 -18.38
C PRO A 58 -0.04 0.24 -17.15
N ARG A 59 -0.74 1.07 -16.35
CA ARG A 59 -0.22 1.63 -15.10
C ARG A 59 -0.16 0.62 -13.94
N PHE A 60 -0.82 -0.53 -14.10
CA PHE A 60 -0.74 -1.61 -13.12
C PHE A 60 0.34 -2.62 -13.49
N THR A 61 1.31 -2.78 -12.60
CA THR A 61 2.43 -3.72 -12.77
C THR A 61 2.01 -5.16 -12.50
N ARG A 62 0.97 -5.35 -11.68
CA ARG A 62 0.40 -6.65 -11.37
C ARG A 62 -1.04 -6.50 -10.93
N ILE A 63 -1.89 -7.40 -11.40
CA ILE A 63 -3.29 -7.49 -11.00
C ILE A 63 -3.53 -8.88 -10.42
N HIS A 64 -4.09 -8.97 -9.22
CA HIS A 64 -4.43 -10.22 -8.56
C HIS A 64 -5.88 -10.20 -8.09
N THR A 65 -6.69 -11.10 -8.63
CA THR A 65 -8.10 -11.26 -8.27
C THR A 65 -8.23 -12.30 -7.16
N PHE A 66 -8.56 -11.86 -5.94
CA PHE A 66 -8.87 -12.77 -4.83
C PHE A 66 -10.33 -13.22 -4.86
N SER A 67 -11.23 -12.32 -5.26
CA SER A 67 -12.66 -12.59 -5.48
C SER A 67 -13.23 -11.58 -6.49
N PRO A 68 -14.47 -11.74 -6.99
CA PRO A 68 -15.08 -10.80 -7.93
C PRO A 68 -15.09 -9.34 -7.44
N HIS A 69 -15.12 -9.12 -6.13
CA HIS A 69 -15.14 -7.79 -5.50
C HIS A 69 -13.86 -7.44 -4.72
N ASN A 70 -12.81 -8.24 -4.88
CA ASN A 70 -11.52 -8.00 -4.24
C ASN A 70 -10.42 -8.25 -5.25
N VAL A 71 -10.11 -7.19 -5.99
CA VAL A 71 -9.05 -7.20 -7.00
C VAL A 71 -7.97 -6.24 -6.53
N LEU A 72 -6.76 -6.77 -6.33
CA LEU A 72 -5.58 -6.00 -5.99
C LEU A 72 -4.87 -5.56 -7.26
N HIS A 73 -4.62 -4.26 -7.37
CA HIS A 73 -3.90 -3.63 -8.47
C HIS A 73 -2.63 -2.98 -7.93
N ALA A 74 -1.48 -3.58 -8.19
CA ALA A 74 -0.18 -3.04 -7.82
C ALA A 74 0.26 -1.99 -8.84
N PHE A 75 0.83 -0.89 -8.37
CA PHE A 75 1.30 0.22 -9.20
C PHE A 75 2.67 0.71 -8.74
N ARG A 76 3.35 1.45 -9.63
CA ARG A 76 4.58 2.19 -9.34
C ARG A 76 4.45 3.59 -9.91
N LEU A 77 4.61 4.60 -9.07
CA LEU A 77 4.72 6.00 -9.48
C LEU A 77 6.18 6.44 -9.41
N THR A 78 6.72 7.02 -10.46
CA THR A 78 8.07 7.58 -10.55
C THR A 78 8.08 9.11 -10.52
N GLY A 79 6.92 9.75 -10.52
CA GLY A 79 6.79 11.21 -10.44
C GLY A 79 5.38 11.65 -10.01
N PRO A 80 5.26 12.87 -9.44
CA PRO A 80 3.98 13.40 -8.96
C PRO A 80 2.95 13.60 -10.07
N GLU A 81 3.38 13.84 -11.31
CA GLU A 81 2.52 14.02 -12.49
C GLU A 81 1.66 12.79 -12.82
N GLN A 82 2.05 11.61 -12.33
CA GLN A 82 1.29 10.36 -12.51
C GLN A 82 0.12 10.24 -11.53
N VAL A 83 0.01 11.15 -10.55
CA VAL A 83 -1.17 11.31 -9.70
C VAL A 83 -2.14 12.29 -10.38
N ASP A 84 -2.62 11.89 -11.55
CA ASP A 84 -3.59 12.63 -12.36
C ASP A 84 -5.04 12.26 -11.99
N ASP A 85 -6.01 12.83 -12.71
CA ASP A 85 -7.43 12.62 -12.46
C ASP A 85 -7.85 11.15 -12.56
N GLU A 86 -7.21 10.38 -13.44
CA GLU A 86 -7.44 8.94 -13.60
C GLU A 86 -6.99 8.21 -12.33
N PHE A 87 -5.75 8.43 -11.89
CA PHE A 87 -5.22 7.80 -10.69
C PHE A 87 -5.98 8.23 -9.43
N ALA A 88 -6.32 9.51 -9.30
CA ALA A 88 -7.16 10.04 -8.23
C ALA A 88 -8.56 9.40 -8.24
N GLY A 89 -9.09 9.08 -9.43
CA GLY A 89 -10.30 8.29 -9.60
C GLY A 89 -10.21 6.90 -8.99
N TRP A 90 -9.12 6.19 -9.25
CA TRP A 90 -8.88 4.87 -8.64
C TRP A 90 -8.69 4.95 -7.12
N LEU A 91 -7.96 5.96 -6.62
CA LEU A 91 -7.80 6.19 -5.19
C LEU A 91 -9.14 6.39 -4.49
N ARG A 92 -10.03 7.23 -5.03
CA ARG A 92 -11.38 7.44 -4.48
C ARG A 92 -12.19 6.15 -4.45
N ARG A 93 -12.12 5.35 -5.51
CA ARG A 93 -12.79 4.04 -5.59
C ARG A 93 -12.25 3.05 -4.56
N ALA A 94 -10.93 2.99 -4.41
CA ALA A 94 -10.28 2.13 -3.42
C ALA A 94 -10.63 2.56 -1.98
N TYR A 95 -10.71 3.86 -1.73
CA TYR A 95 -11.15 4.39 -0.45
C TYR A 95 -12.61 4.04 -0.17
N ALA A 96 -13.52 4.22 -1.14
CA ALA A 96 -14.91 3.79 -1.02
C ALA A 96 -15.05 2.28 -0.76
N ALA A 97 -14.23 1.45 -1.42
CA ALA A 97 -14.18 0.00 -1.17
C ALA A 97 -13.65 -0.34 0.24
N GLY A 98 -12.75 0.49 0.79
CA GLY A 98 -12.26 0.37 2.16
C GLY A 98 -13.23 0.90 3.22
N GLU A 99 -13.99 1.96 2.92
CA GLU A 99 -14.99 2.59 3.80
C GLU A 99 -16.33 1.86 3.83
N GLN A 100 -16.62 1.01 2.83
CA GLN A 100 -17.87 0.27 2.72
C GLN A 100 -17.68 -1.26 2.54
N ARG A 101 -18.28 -2.01 3.48
CA ARG A 101 -19.28 -3.07 3.16
C ARG A 101 -18.84 -4.28 2.31
N HIS A 102 -17.71 -4.92 2.61
CA HIS A 102 -17.46 -6.32 2.22
C HIS A 102 -17.30 -7.32 3.39
N ARG A 103 -17.40 -6.87 4.64
CA ARG A 103 -17.74 -7.77 5.76
C ARG A 103 -19.25 -7.90 5.86
N GLY A 104 -19.83 -8.78 5.04
CA GLY A 104 -20.94 -9.59 5.53
C GLY A 104 -20.42 -10.48 6.68
N PRO A 105 -21.22 -10.81 7.70
CA PRO A 105 -20.77 -11.67 8.78
C PRO A 105 -20.43 -13.05 8.20
N GLY A 106 -19.23 -13.53 8.49
CA GLY A 106 -18.78 -14.89 8.25
C GLY A 106 -18.00 -15.35 9.45
#